data_AF-A0A2T7Q931-F1
#
_entry.id   AF-A0A2T7Q931-F1
#
_cell.length_a   1.000
_cell.length_b   1.000
_cell.length_c   1.000
_cell.angle_alpha   90.00
_cell.angle_beta   90.00
_cell.angle_gamma   90.00
#
_symmetry.space_group_name_H-M   'P 1'
#
loop_
_entity.id
_entity.type
_entity.pdbx_description
1 polymer ?
#
loop_
_entity_poly.entity_id
_entity_poly.type
_entity_poly.pdbx_seq_one_letter_code
_entity_poly.pdbx_strand_id
1 'polypeptide(L)'
;MTYFILLTLNILIVYFVKSDHKYWLLSIPLWTLLIGTFLLWRNINDTKILRLDTAYWESANDNKIKDSTNWRGDETIYKQLENKKAYVKKYNFIFLNSIFFQTLLTFIFQIIGYKKTIIKTTYRRTSIIFGIALLINLILELLMSVVPTGPLI
;
A
#
# COMPACT_ATOMS: atom_id res chain seq x y z
N MET A 1 6.82 -12.19 -7.83
CA MET A 1 8.21 -12.62 -7.56
C MET A 1 8.85 -11.84 -6.42
N THR A 2 8.85 -10.50 -6.44
CA THR A 2 9.48 -9.64 -5.42
C THR A 2 8.99 -9.89 -3.99
N TYR A 3 7.68 -10.11 -3.80
CA TYR A 3 7.09 -10.38 -2.48
C TYR A 3 7.47 -11.74 -1.90
N PHE A 4 7.65 -12.75 -2.75
CA PHE A 4 8.15 -14.06 -2.34
C PHE A 4 9.62 -13.99 -1.94
N ILE A 5 10.43 -13.22 -2.68
CA ILE A 5 11.83 -12.96 -2.33
C ILE A 5 11.94 -12.24 -0.98
N LEU A 6 11.10 -11.23 -0.73
CA LEU A 6 11.03 -10.52 0.55
C LEU A 6 10.56 -11.42 1.71
N LEU A 7 9.59 -12.31 1.47
CA LEU A 7 9.12 -13.29 2.44
C LEU A 7 10.22 -14.32 2.77
N THR A 8 10.89 -14.87 1.76
CA THR A 8 11.93 -15.88 1.93
C THR A 8 13.17 -15.29 2.61
N LEU A 9 13.57 -14.06 2.25
CA LEU A 9 14.62 -13.32 2.97
C LEU A 9 14.22 -13.06 4.43
N ASN A 10 12.96 -12.71 4.70
CA ASN A 10 12.47 -12.53 6.07
C ASN A 10 12.63 -13.81 6.91
N ILE A 11 12.19 -14.95 6.38
CA ILE A 11 12.25 -16.23 7.09
C ILE A 11 13.70 -16.66 7.32
N LEU A 12 14.56 -16.54 6.30
CA LEU A 12 15.98 -16.91 6.39
C LEU A 12 16.74 -16.03 7.40
N ILE A 13 16.55 -14.71 7.36
CA ILE A 13 17.33 -13.81 8.23
C ILE A 13 16.84 -13.92 9.69
N VAL A 14 15.53 -14.09 9.94
CA VAL A 14 14.99 -14.39 11.28
C VAL A 14 15.55 -15.71 11.82
N TYR A 15 15.76 -16.71 10.95
CA TYR A 15 16.32 -18.00 11.33
C TYR A 15 17.82 -17.93 11.70
N PHE A 16 18.61 -17.12 10.99
CA PHE A 16 20.07 -17.09 11.16
C PHE A 16 20.60 -16.17 12.27
N VAL A 17 19.79 -15.24 12.80
CA VAL A 17 20.31 -14.15 13.65
C VAL A 17 19.89 -14.33 15.13
N LYS A 18 20.71 -15.05 15.90
CA LYS A 18 20.57 -15.19 17.37
C LYS A 18 20.88 -13.87 18.10
N SER A 19 19.87 -13.25 18.75
CA SER A 19 19.97 -12.40 19.97
C SER A 19 18.66 -11.64 20.24
N ASP A 20 18.34 -11.46 21.52
CA ASP A 20 17.08 -10.91 22.05
C ASP A 20 16.70 -9.49 21.61
N HIS A 21 17.65 -8.68 21.12
CA HIS A 21 17.38 -7.33 20.60
C HIS A 21 17.19 -7.28 19.07
N LYS A 22 17.47 -8.37 18.35
CA LYS A 22 17.64 -8.35 16.88
C LYS A 22 16.34 -8.50 16.08
N TYR A 23 15.22 -8.85 16.71
CA TYR A 23 13.91 -8.95 16.05
C TYR A 23 13.39 -7.58 15.54
N TRP A 24 13.76 -6.48 16.19
CA TRP A 24 13.37 -5.12 15.79
C TRP A 24 14.15 -4.58 14.59
N LEU A 25 15.39 -5.07 14.43
CA LEU A 25 16.34 -4.53 13.47
C LEU A 25 15.90 -4.75 12.02
N LEU A 26 15.01 -5.72 11.76
CA LEU A 26 14.52 -6.06 10.43
C LEU A 26 13.09 -5.59 10.19
N SER A 27 12.21 -5.72 11.19
CA SER A 27 10.83 -5.28 11.04
C SER A 27 10.75 -3.78 10.77
N ILE A 28 11.52 -2.95 11.48
CA ILE A 28 11.46 -1.48 11.30
C ILE A 28 11.91 -1.08 9.89
N PRO A 29 13.10 -1.45 9.37
CA PRO A 29 13.50 -1.08 8.01
C PRO A 29 12.57 -1.62 6.92
N LEU A 30 12.00 -2.81 7.09
CA LEU A 30 11.03 -3.36 6.15
C LEU A 30 9.74 -2.54 6.12
N TRP A 31 9.24 -2.13 7.27
CA TRP A 31 8.08 -1.24 7.38
C TRP A 31 8.38 0.12 6.74
N THR A 32 9.54 0.70 7.02
CA THR A 32 9.98 1.96 6.41
C THR A 32 10.11 1.83 4.90
N LEU A 33 10.64 0.72 4.39
CA LEU A 33 10.79 0.49 2.95
C LEU A 33 9.44 0.27 2.27
N LEU A 34 8.54 -0.52 2.86
CA LEU A 34 7.19 -0.75 2.34
C LEU A 34 6.39 0.56 2.28
N ILE A 35 6.32 1.29 3.39
CA ILE A 35 5.59 2.56 3.48
C ILE A 35 6.25 3.61 2.56
N GLY A 36 7.57 3.74 2.60
CA GLY A 36 8.31 4.71 1.77
C GLY A 36 8.11 4.45 0.27
N THR A 37 8.20 3.18 -0.15
CA THR A 37 7.94 2.79 -1.55
C THR A 37 6.50 3.11 -1.95
N PHE A 38 5.54 2.82 -1.08
CA PHE A 38 4.14 3.14 -1.33
C PHE A 38 3.91 4.65 -1.50
N LEU A 39 4.44 5.48 -0.60
CA LEU A 39 4.30 6.94 -0.64
C LEU A 39 4.94 7.53 -1.92
N LEU A 40 6.16 7.10 -2.25
CA LEU A 40 6.85 7.55 -3.46
C LEU A 40 6.10 7.13 -4.73
N TRP A 41 5.70 5.85 -4.80
CA TRP A 41 4.94 5.33 -5.93
C TRP A 41 3.60 6.06 -6.08
N ARG A 42 2.88 6.31 -4.98
CA ARG A 42 1.59 7.02 -4.98
C ARG A 42 1.75 8.45 -5.49
N ASN A 43 2.72 9.20 -4.95
CA ASN A 43 2.99 10.57 -5.37
C ASN A 43 3.29 10.68 -6.89
N ILE A 44 4.14 9.80 -7.41
CA ILE A 44 4.47 9.76 -8.84
C ILE A 44 3.21 9.51 -9.69
N ASN A 45 2.36 8.59 -9.27
CA ASN A 45 1.16 8.24 -10.03
C ASN A 45 0.05 9.29 -9.92
N ASP A 46 -0.13 9.91 -8.76
CA ASP A 46 -1.11 10.99 -8.57
C ASP A 46 -0.73 12.21 -9.42
N THR A 47 0.57 12.56 -9.47
CA THR A 47 1.08 13.60 -10.38
C THR A 47 0.79 13.28 -11.84
N LYS A 48 0.95 12.01 -12.26
CA LYS A 48 0.67 11.59 -13.64
C LYS A 48 -0.83 11.62 -13.96
N ILE A 49 -1.68 11.21 -13.03
CA ILE A 49 -3.14 11.29 -13.17
C ILE A 49 -3.56 12.74 -13.31
N LEU A 50 -3.06 13.63 -12.44
CA LEU A 50 -3.38 15.06 -12.49
C LEU A 50 -3.00 15.67 -13.84
N ARG A 51 -1.79 15.38 -14.36
CA ARG A 51 -1.37 15.86 -15.68
C ARG A 51 -2.27 15.38 -16.81
N LEU A 52 -2.69 14.11 -16.80
CA LEU A 52 -3.60 13.56 -17.81
C LEU A 52 -5.00 14.17 -17.71
N ASP A 53 -5.47 14.38 -16.48
CA ASP A 53 -6.76 15.02 -16.21
C ASP A 53 -6.78 16.48 -16.70
N THR A 54 -5.73 17.25 -16.37
CA THR A 54 -5.55 18.62 -16.88
C THR A 54 -5.48 18.65 -18.40
N ALA A 55 -4.69 17.78 -19.04
CA ALA A 55 -4.58 17.73 -20.50
C ALA A 55 -5.91 17.36 -21.18
N TYR A 56 -6.71 16.47 -20.58
CA TYR A 56 -8.04 16.16 -21.08
C TYR A 56 -8.97 17.37 -21.04
N TRP A 57 -8.98 18.11 -19.93
CA TRP A 57 -9.82 19.30 -19.78
C TRP A 57 -9.36 20.48 -20.63
N GLU A 58 -8.05 20.65 -20.83
CA GLU A 58 -7.49 21.61 -21.79
C GLU A 58 -7.96 21.31 -23.21
N SER A 59 -7.86 20.04 -23.63
CA SER A 59 -8.37 19.59 -24.93
C SER A 59 -9.89 19.79 -25.07
N ALA A 60 -10.65 19.50 -24.01
CA ALA A 60 -12.10 19.70 -24.01
C ALA A 60 -12.46 21.19 -24.16
N ASN A 61 -11.70 22.08 -23.52
CA ASN A 61 -11.91 23.51 -23.59
C ASN A 61 -11.55 24.07 -24.97
N ASP A 62 -10.44 23.63 -25.56
CA ASP A 62 -10.06 23.97 -26.93
C ASP A 62 -11.11 23.51 -27.96
N ASN A 63 -11.65 22.31 -27.78
CA ASN A 63 -12.73 21.79 -28.63
C ASN A 63 -13.99 22.65 -28.51
N LYS A 64 -14.36 23.06 -27.29
CA LYS A 64 -15.50 23.95 -27.03
C LYS A 64 -15.33 25.33 -27.68
N ILE A 65 -14.11 25.86 -27.73
CA ILE A 65 -13.81 27.15 -28.39
C ILE A 65 -13.94 27.03 -29.91
N LYS A 66 -13.52 25.90 -30.49
CA LYS A 66 -13.58 25.64 -31.95
C LYS A 66 -14.97 25.23 -32.43
N ASP A 67 -15.72 24.51 -31.60
CA ASP A 67 -17.07 24.03 -31.86
C ASP A 67 -17.86 23.99 -30.55
N SER A 68 -18.79 24.94 -30.40
CA SER A 68 -19.60 25.10 -29.18
C SER A 68 -20.47 23.88 -28.84
N THR A 69 -20.64 22.94 -29.78
CA THR A 69 -21.42 21.72 -29.57
C THR A 69 -20.55 20.53 -29.12
N ASN A 70 -19.23 20.59 -29.31
CA ASN A 70 -18.30 19.53 -28.93
C ASN A 70 -17.51 19.89 -27.67
N TRP A 71 -17.99 19.40 -26.53
CA TRP A 71 -17.43 19.66 -25.20
C TRP A 71 -16.54 18.51 -24.68
N ARG A 72 -16.29 17.48 -25.50
CA ARG A 72 -15.48 16.32 -25.10
C ARG A 72 -14.00 16.58 -25.40
N GLY A 73 -13.14 16.24 -24.45
CA GLY A 73 -11.70 16.22 -24.66
C GLY A 73 -11.28 15.03 -25.52
N ASP A 74 -9.98 14.96 -25.85
CA ASP A 74 -9.40 13.86 -26.62
C ASP A 74 -9.71 12.49 -25.98
N GLU A 75 -10.41 11.63 -26.74
CA GLU A 75 -10.80 10.29 -26.31
C GLU A 75 -9.58 9.40 -25.99
N THR A 76 -8.45 9.64 -26.65
CA THR A 76 -7.20 8.91 -26.39
C THR A 76 -6.63 9.27 -25.03
N ILE A 77 -6.65 10.55 -24.64
CA ILE A 77 -6.23 11.02 -23.32
C ILE A 77 -7.18 10.49 -22.24
N TYR A 78 -8.49 10.50 -22.52
CA TYR A 78 -9.50 9.95 -21.62
C TYR A 78 -9.27 8.45 -21.35
N LYS A 79 -9.04 7.65 -22.39
CA LYS A 79 -8.71 6.22 -22.25
C LYS A 79 -7.42 6.00 -21.46
N GLN A 80 -6.40 6.83 -21.68
CA GLN A 80 -5.16 6.76 -20.88
C GLN A 80 -5.41 7.09 -19.41
N LEU A 81 -6.22 8.10 -19.12
CA LEU A 81 -6.61 8.50 -17.76
C LEU A 81 -7.37 7.38 -17.04
N GLU A 82 -8.39 6.79 -17.67
CA GLU A 82 -9.15 5.67 -17.09
C GLU A 82 -8.27 4.45 -16.82
N ASN A 83 -7.44 4.06 -17.80
CA ASN A 83 -6.49 2.96 -17.63
C ASN A 83 -5.52 3.23 -16.49
N LYS A 84 -5.07 4.49 -16.34
CA LYS A 84 -4.16 4.87 -15.26
C LYS A 84 -4.86 4.84 -13.90
N LYS A 85 -6.09 5.34 -13.78
CA LYS A 85 -6.91 5.27 -12.56
C LYS A 85 -7.14 3.81 -12.15
N ALA A 86 -7.51 2.95 -13.09
CA ALA A 86 -7.71 1.51 -12.84
C ALA A 86 -6.41 0.82 -12.40
N TYR A 87 -5.29 1.10 -13.05
CA TYR A 87 -3.97 0.61 -12.66
C TYR A 87 -3.62 1.02 -11.23
N VAL A 88 -3.80 2.29 -10.89
CA VAL A 88 -3.47 2.80 -9.55
C VAL A 88 -4.37 2.17 -8.48
N LYS A 89 -5.68 1.99 -8.75
CA LYS A 89 -6.60 1.28 -7.86
C LYS A 89 -6.14 -0.16 -7.58
N LYS A 90 -5.76 -0.90 -8.63
CA LYS A 90 -5.24 -2.27 -8.50
C LYS A 90 -4.00 -2.34 -7.61
N TYR A 91 -3.04 -1.44 -7.82
CA TYR A 91 -1.79 -1.46 -7.04
C TYR A 91 -1.97 -0.94 -5.61
N ASN A 92 -2.85 0.04 -5.37
CA ASN A 92 -3.23 0.44 -4.00
C ASN A 92 -3.74 -0.76 -3.20
N PHE A 93 -4.61 -1.58 -3.79
CA PHE A 93 -5.11 -2.79 -3.17
C PHE A 93 -3.99 -3.80 -2.86
N ILE A 94 -3.05 -4.00 -3.80
CA ILE A 94 -1.87 -4.86 -3.58
C ILE A 94 -1.00 -4.34 -2.42
N PHE A 95 -0.77 -3.02 -2.34
CA PHE A 95 0.02 -2.41 -1.27
C PHE A 95 -0.65 -2.56 0.10
N LEU A 96 -1.96 -2.31 0.18
CA LEU A 96 -2.73 -2.52 1.40
C LEU A 96 -2.68 -3.97 1.88
N ASN A 97 -2.87 -4.93 0.97
CA ASN A 97 -2.75 -6.35 1.31
C ASN A 97 -1.33 -6.74 1.75
N SER A 98 -0.31 -6.12 1.16
CA SER A 98 1.08 -6.33 1.56
C SER A 98 1.36 -5.80 2.97
N ILE A 99 0.83 -4.61 3.29
CA ILE A 99 0.90 -4.03 4.64
C ILE A 99 0.17 -4.92 5.64
N PHE A 100 -1.03 -5.39 5.31
CA PHE A 100 -1.80 -6.30 6.14
C PHE A 100 -1.02 -7.59 6.42
N PHE A 101 -0.51 -8.23 5.37
CA PHE A 101 0.23 -9.48 5.48
C PHE A 101 1.53 -9.32 6.29
N GLN A 102 2.27 -8.22 6.08
CA GLN A 102 3.47 -7.92 6.88
C GLN A 102 3.13 -7.66 8.36
N THR A 103 2.01 -6.97 8.62
CA THR A 103 1.49 -6.73 9.98
C THR A 103 1.16 -8.04 10.68
N LEU A 104 0.45 -8.93 9.98
CA LEU A 104 0.07 -10.26 10.47
C LEU A 104 1.29 -11.13 10.77
N LEU A 105 2.25 -11.21 9.83
CA LEU A 105 3.49 -11.95 10.04
C LEU A 105 4.27 -11.41 11.23
N THR A 106 4.40 -10.09 11.34
CA THR A 106 5.11 -9.47 12.46
C THR A 106 4.41 -9.81 13.78
N PHE A 107 3.08 -9.72 13.84
CA PHE A 107 2.31 -10.10 15.02
C PHE A 107 2.51 -11.56 15.43
N ILE A 108 2.44 -12.50 14.47
CA ILE A 108 2.68 -13.93 14.72
C ILE A 108 4.10 -14.17 15.24
N PHE A 109 5.11 -13.53 14.64
CA PHE A 109 6.49 -13.66 15.11
C PHE A 109 6.71 -13.07 16.50
N GLN A 110 6.02 -11.98 16.86
CA GLN A 110 6.09 -11.44 18.22
C GLN A 110 5.48 -12.42 19.25
N ILE A 111 4.37 -13.11 18.90
CA ILE A 111 3.79 -14.15 19.76
C ILE A 111 4.73 -15.34 19.93
N ILE A 112 5.35 -15.82 18.83
CA ILE A 112 6.31 -16.93 18.89
C ILE A 112 7.55 -16.53 19.70
N GLY A 113 8.07 -15.32 19.47
CA GLY A 113 9.21 -14.75 20.20
C GLY A 113 8.93 -14.60 21.70
N TYR A 114 7.72 -14.18 22.07
CA TYR A 114 7.27 -14.12 23.47
C TYR A 114 7.35 -15.47 24.18
N LYS A 115 6.99 -16.57 23.48
CA LYS A 115 7.03 -17.92 24.06
C LYS A 115 8.46 -18.46 24.23
N LYS A 116 9.41 -18.00 23.42
CA LYS A 116 10.79 -18.52 23.39
C LYS A 116 11.81 -17.70 24.18
N THR A 117 11.46 -16.47 24.59
CA THR A 117 12.43 -15.51 25.16
C THR A 117 12.22 -15.25 26.66
N ILE A 118 13.30 -14.94 27.38
CA ILE A 118 13.29 -14.60 28.81
C ILE A 118 12.75 -13.17 29.04
N ILE A 119 13.11 -12.21 28.18
CA ILE A 119 12.67 -10.81 28.25
C ILE A 119 11.29 -10.64 27.61
N LYS A 120 10.25 -10.94 28.38
CA LYS A 120 8.85 -10.97 27.91
C LYS A 120 8.19 -9.60 27.72
N THR A 121 8.67 -8.58 28.42
CA THR A 121 8.04 -7.25 28.45
C THR A 121 8.05 -6.55 27.09
N THR A 122 9.17 -6.63 26.35
CA THR A 122 9.31 -6.06 25.01
C THR A 122 8.32 -6.71 24.04
N TYR A 123 8.34 -8.05 23.93
CA TYR A 123 7.43 -8.81 23.07
C TYR A 123 5.96 -8.60 23.40
N ARG A 124 5.61 -8.44 24.68
CA ARG A 124 4.24 -8.15 25.10
C ARG A 124 3.76 -6.79 24.57
N ARG A 125 4.53 -5.72 24.79
CA ARG A 125 4.17 -4.36 24.34
C ARG A 125 3.99 -4.31 22.83
N THR A 126 4.82 -5.05 22.12
CA THR A 126 4.91 -4.97 20.66
C THR A 126 3.89 -5.85 19.98
N SER A 127 3.56 -6.99 20.57
CA SER A 127 2.38 -7.77 20.19
C SER A 127 1.11 -6.94 20.35
N ILE A 128 1.00 -6.12 21.41
CA ILE A 128 -0.15 -5.21 21.57
C ILE A 128 -0.18 -4.16 20.44
N ILE A 129 0.94 -3.50 20.14
CA ILE A 129 1.03 -2.50 19.06
C ILE A 129 0.64 -3.13 17.71
N PHE A 130 1.23 -4.27 17.34
CA PHE A 130 0.93 -4.93 16.08
C PHE A 130 -0.47 -5.58 16.05
N GLY A 131 -1.00 -5.99 17.22
CA GLY A 131 -2.38 -6.44 17.35
C GLY A 131 -3.37 -5.30 17.08
N ILE A 132 -3.13 -4.11 17.63
CA ILE A 132 -3.92 -2.90 17.33
C ILE A 132 -3.80 -2.54 15.84
N ALA A 133 -2.58 -2.53 15.29
CA ALA A 133 -2.36 -2.25 13.87
C ALA A 133 -3.06 -3.27 12.94
N LEU A 134 -3.06 -4.55 13.32
CA LEU A 134 -3.79 -5.60 12.59
C LEU A 134 -5.30 -5.34 12.63
N LEU A 135 -5.83 -4.96 13.80
CA LEU A 135 -7.25 -4.67 13.98
C LEU A 135 -7.69 -3.43 13.19
N ILE A 136 -6.86 -2.37 13.16
CA ILE A 136 -7.07 -1.20 12.30
C ILE A 136 -7.09 -1.61 10.83
N ASN A 137 -6.13 -2.43 10.37
CA ASN A 137 -6.11 -2.90 8.98
C ASN A 137 -7.34 -3.74 8.63
N LEU A 138 -7.81 -4.61 9.53
CA LEU A 138 -9.05 -5.38 9.34
C LEU A 138 -10.27 -4.48 9.21
N ILE A 139 -10.38 -3.44 10.04
CA ILE A 139 -11.45 -2.44 9.93
C ILE A 139 -11.38 -1.73 8.58
N LEU A 140 -10.19 -1.33 8.13
CA LEU A 140 -10.01 -0.67 6.83
C LEU A 140 -10.40 -1.57 5.66
N GLU A 141 -10.05 -2.86 5.71
CA GLU A 141 -10.41 -3.83 4.67
C GLU A 141 -11.92 -4.10 4.64
N LEU A 142 -12.56 -4.19 5.80
CA LEU A 142 -14.02 -4.29 5.93
C LEU A 142 -14.70 -2.99 5.44
N LEU A 143 -14.09 -1.85 5.76
CA LEU A 143 -14.25 -0.53 5.14
C LEU A 143 -14.47 -0.61 3.63
N MET A 144 -13.41 -1.09 2.98
CA MET A 144 -13.30 -1.14 1.53
C MET A 144 -14.15 -2.23 0.88
N SER A 145 -14.55 -3.27 1.61
CA SER A 145 -15.42 -4.33 1.09
C SER A 145 -16.91 -3.97 1.17
N VAL A 146 -17.31 -3.18 2.18
CA VAL A 146 -18.69 -2.73 2.38
C VAL A 146 -19.00 -1.47 1.56
N VAL A 147 -18.04 -0.57 1.39
CA VAL A 147 -18.24 0.61 0.53
C VAL A 147 -18.16 0.15 -0.93
N PRO A 148 -19.27 0.23 -1.72
CA PRO A 148 -19.19 -0.02 -3.15
C PRO A 148 -18.18 0.97 -3.71
N THR A 149 -17.11 0.46 -4.33
CA THR A 149 -16.12 1.29 -5.02
C THR A 149 -16.72 1.85 -6.31
N GLY A 150 -17.75 2.69 -6.18
CA GLY A 150 -18.14 3.66 -7.19
C GLY A 150 -16.95 4.58 -7.49
N PRO A 151 -16.98 5.29 -8.63
CA PRO A 151 -15.89 6.17 -9.01
C PRO A 151 -15.73 7.21 -7.90
N LEU A 152 -14.64 7.11 -7.13
CA LEU A 152 -14.16 8.20 -6.30
C LEU A 152 -13.76 9.29 -7.29
N ILE A 153 -14.66 10.26 -7.42
CA ILE A 153 -14.52 11.52 -8.15
C ILE A 153 -13.19 12.16 -7.77
#